data_AF-A0A970H3E7-F1
#
_entry.id   AF-A0A970H3E7-F1
#
_cell.length_a   1.000
_cell.length_b   1.000
_cell.length_c   1.000
_cell.angle_alpha   90.00
_cell.angle_beta   90.00
_cell.angle_gamma   90.00
#
_symmetry.space_group_name_H-M   'P 1'
#
loop_
_entity.id
_entity.type
_entity.pdbx_description
1 polymer ?
#
loop_
_entity_poly.entity_id
_entity_poly.type
_entity_poly.pdbx_seq_one_letter_code
_entity_poly.pdbx_strand_id
1 'polypeptide(L)'
;MLLLILYHHVLLLKLLVAFPFDRVRTLHNFLFLAMANCPAAHRSGIRYEFYKGATGAHSFEIQSFLDDLIKSGLVCANALALTKVGREFYSQVATLLYFERFPAYCLQLAGNYRDSLWRVNHEVFLHPLFRKSKTGRKIMLPPA
;
A
#
# COMPACT_ATOMS: atom_id res chain seq x y z
N MET A 1 -2.26 -14.94 13.72
CA MET A 1 -1.19 -14.58 12.76
C MET A 1 -1.65 -14.70 11.30
N LEU A 2 -2.24 -15.83 10.87
CA LEU A 2 -2.78 -16.02 9.50
C LEU A 2 -3.85 -14.98 9.07
N LEU A 3 -4.75 -14.58 9.98
CA LEU A 3 -5.78 -13.57 9.69
C LEU A 3 -5.22 -12.17 9.36
N LEU A 4 -4.12 -11.77 10.02
CA LEU A 4 -3.43 -10.50 9.77
C LEU A 4 -2.72 -10.52 8.41
N ILE A 5 -2.13 -11.65 8.05
CA ILE A 5 -1.51 -11.81 6.73
C ILE A 5 -2.58 -11.68 5.64
N LEU A 6 -3.71 -12.38 5.79
CA LEU A 6 -4.83 -12.28 4.86
C LEU A 6 -5.34 -10.83 4.73
N TYR A 7 -5.42 -10.09 5.83
CA TYR A 7 -5.81 -8.68 5.84
C TYR A 7 -4.95 -7.81 4.91
N HIS A 8 -3.63 -7.93 5.00
CA HIS A 8 -2.70 -7.14 4.18
C HIS A 8 -2.84 -7.47 2.69
N HIS A 9 -3.04 -8.74 2.35
CA HIS A 9 -3.29 -9.18 0.97
C HIS A 9 -4.60 -8.59 0.42
N VAL A 10 -5.68 -8.65 1.21
CA VAL A 10 -6.98 -8.10 0.81
C VAL A 10 -6.91 -6.58 0.66
N LEU A 11 -6.10 -5.89 1.47
CA LEU A 11 -5.88 -4.44 1.33
C LEU A 11 -5.21 -4.12 0.00
N LEU A 12 -4.16 -4.85 -0.38
CA LEU A 12 -3.51 -4.65 -1.68
C LEU A 12 -4.49 -4.91 -2.83
N LEU A 13 -5.25 -6.01 -2.77
CA LEU A 13 -6.29 -6.29 -3.78
C LEU A 13 -7.31 -5.15 -3.88
N LYS A 14 -7.81 -4.63 -2.75
CA LYS A 14 -8.74 -3.49 -2.70
C LYS A 14 -8.17 -2.26 -3.37
N LEU A 15 -6.89 -1.95 -3.14
CA LEU A 15 -6.23 -0.80 -3.74
C LEU A 15 -6.03 -0.97 -5.25
N LEU A 16 -5.61 -2.15 -5.70
CA LEU A 16 -5.40 -2.44 -7.12
C LEU A 16 -6.72 -2.51 -7.91
N VAL A 17 -7.84 -2.81 -7.25
CA VAL A 17 -9.19 -2.69 -7.85
C VAL A 17 -9.61 -1.24 -7.96
N ALA A 18 -9.34 -0.44 -6.93
CA ALA A 18 -9.82 0.93 -6.85
C ALA A 18 -8.99 1.92 -7.70
N PHE A 19 -7.69 1.65 -7.89
CA PHE A 19 -6.77 2.58 -8.54
C PHE A 19 -5.77 1.89 -9.48
N PRO A 20 -5.48 2.50 -10.65
CA PRO A 20 -4.55 1.94 -11.63
C PRO A 20 -3.10 2.26 -11.25
N PHE A 21 -2.49 1.44 -10.40
CA PHE A 21 -1.07 1.58 -10.10
C PHE A 21 -0.21 1.12 -11.30
N ASP A 22 0.50 2.03 -11.95
CA ASP A 22 1.34 1.63 -13.10
C ASP A 22 2.63 0.90 -12.70
N ARG A 23 3.15 1.18 -11.49
CA ARG A 23 4.45 0.68 -11.02
C ARG A 23 4.43 0.36 -9.54
N VAL A 24 5.17 -0.68 -9.16
CA VAL A 24 5.37 -1.13 -7.77
C VAL A 24 5.86 0.00 -6.88
N ARG A 25 6.82 0.79 -7.38
CA ARG A 25 7.29 2.00 -6.69
C ARG A 25 6.17 2.96 -6.29
N THR A 26 5.20 3.18 -7.17
CA THR A 26 4.08 4.10 -6.92
C THR A 26 3.21 3.56 -5.79
N LEU A 27 2.97 2.25 -5.74
CA LEU A 27 2.25 1.59 -4.65
C LEU A 27 2.97 1.74 -3.30
N HIS A 28 4.28 1.52 -3.24
CA HIS A 28 5.04 1.71 -1.99
C HIS A 28 5.06 3.16 -1.53
N ASN A 29 5.30 4.09 -2.45
CA ASN A 29 5.27 5.53 -2.17
C ASN A 29 3.89 5.95 -1.65
N PHE A 30 2.82 5.43 -2.26
CA PHE A 30 1.45 5.68 -1.84
C PHE A 30 1.19 5.16 -0.43
N LEU A 31 1.52 3.89 -0.16
CA LEU A 31 1.32 3.28 1.15
C LEU A 31 2.19 3.94 2.24
N PHE A 32 3.37 4.44 1.89
CA PHE A 32 4.18 5.26 2.79
C PHE A 32 3.46 6.56 3.15
N LEU A 33 2.97 7.32 2.17
CA LEU A 33 2.22 8.55 2.44
C LEU A 33 0.96 8.26 3.25
N ALA A 34 0.24 7.17 2.93
CA ALA A 34 -0.92 6.74 3.69
C ALA A 34 -0.56 6.48 5.15
N MET A 35 0.48 5.68 5.41
CA MET A 35 0.93 5.36 6.77
C MET A 35 1.47 6.58 7.53
N ALA A 36 2.17 7.48 6.85
CA ALA A 36 2.77 8.66 7.45
C ALA A 36 1.74 9.73 7.85
N ASN A 37 0.64 9.84 7.11
CA ASN A 37 -0.40 10.84 7.34
C ASN A 37 -1.64 10.29 8.08
N CYS A 38 -1.81 8.97 8.13
CA CYS A 38 -2.93 8.37 8.84
C CYS A 38 -2.75 8.49 10.36
N PRO A 39 -3.78 8.94 11.11
CA PRO A 39 -3.74 8.95 12.57
C PRO A 39 -3.37 7.57 13.15
N ALA A 40 -2.57 7.57 14.22
CA ALA A 40 -2.11 6.38 14.94
C ALA A 40 -3.25 5.40 15.27
N ALA A 41 -4.34 5.93 15.84
CA ALA A 41 -5.54 5.18 16.20
C ALA A 41 -6.24 4.49 15.01
N HIS A 42 -5.98 4.90 13.76
CA HIS A 42 -6.58 4.31 12.57
C HIS A 42 -5.71 3.21 11.96
N ARG A 43 -4.46 3.06 12.40
CA ARG A 43 -3.46 2.11 11.90
C ARG A 43 -3.37 0.82 12.74
N SER A 44 -4.39 0.52 13.55
CA SER A 44 -4.39 -0.69 14.39
C SER A 44 -4.17 -1.95 13.54
N GLY A 45 -3.26 -2.83 13.96
CA GLY A 45 -2.91 -4.04 13.21
C GLY A 45 -2.00 -3.83 11.99
N ILE A 46 -1.63 -2.59 11.64
CA ILE A 46 -0.79 -2.29 10.48
C ILE A 46 0.52 -1.66 10.93
N ARG A 47 1.62 -2.39 10.71
CA ARG A 47 2.97 -2.00 11.14
C ARG A 47 3.99 -2.16 10.02
N TYR A 48 3.68 -1.64 8.84
CA TYR A 48 4.62 -1.67 7.73
C TYR A 48 5.85 -0.82 8.05
N GLU A 49 7.02 -1.40 7.83
CA GLU A 49 8.27 -0.67 7.89
C GLU A 49 8.64 -0.14 6.51
N PHE A 50 9.11 1.11 6.46
CA PHE A 50 9.55 1.72 5.22
C PHE A 50 11.02 2.09 5.31
N TYR A 51 11.73 1.88 4.21
CA TYR A 51 13.13 2.23 4.03
C TYR A 51 13.25 3.26 2.93
N LYS A 52 14.14 4.24 3.12
CA LYS A 52 14.39 5.26 2.11
C LYS A 52 15.26 4.67 1.00
N GLY A 53 14.72 4.60 -0.21
CA GLY A 53 15.46 4.30 -1.43
C GLY A 53 15.77 5.56 -2.25
N ALA A 54 16.51 5.38 -3.34
CA ALA A 54 16.82 6.47 -4.27
C ALA A 54 15.58 7.00 -5.00
N THR A 55 14.59 6.14 -5.23
CA THR A 55 13.39 6.47 -6.01
C THR A 55 12.13 6.67 -5.16
N GLY A 56 12.24 6.60 -3.84
CA GLY A 56 11.11 6.73 -2.92
C GLY A 56 11.23 5.83 -1.71
N ALA A 57 10.10 5.63 -1.02
CA ALA A 57 9.99 4.71 0.11
C ALA A 57 9.70 3.29 -0.39
N HIS A 58 10.24 2.30 0.31
CA HIS A 58 10.02 0.88 0.02
C HIS A 58 9.76 0.11 1.29
N SER A 59 8.87 -0.89 1.24
CA SER A 59 8.57 -1.80 2.36
C SER A 59 8.73 -3.22 1.85
N PHE A 60 9.56 -4.00 2.55
CA PHE A 60 9.83 -5.39 2.19
C PHE A 60 8.61 -6.27 2.49
N GLU A 61 7.84 -5.93 3.52
CA GLU A 61 6.61 -6.65 3.89
C GLU A 61 5.52 -6.46 2.84
N ILE A 62 5.30 -5.22 2.39
CA ILE A 62 4.38 -4.93 1.29
C ILE A 62 4.81 -5.66 0.01
N GLN A 63 6.12 -5.68 -0.28
CA GLN A 63 6.64 -6.40 -1.44
C GLN A 63 6.38 -7.91 -1.32
N SER A 64 6.61 -8.50 -0.15
CA SER A 64 6.33 -9.92 0.10
C SER A 64 4.86 -10.26 -0.14
N PHE A 65 3.92 -9.45 0.37
CA PHE A 65 2.49 -9.68 0.16
C PHE A 65 2.10 -9.54 -1.32
N LEU A 66 2.70 -8.58 -2.03
CA LEU A 66 2.49 -8.43 -3.46
C LEU A 66 3.04 -9.63 -4.23
N ASP A 67 4.22 -10.11 -3.89
CA ASP A 67 4.84 -11.28 -4.51
C ASP A 67 3.99 -12.54 -4.28
N ASP A 68 3.41 -12.70 -3.10
CA ASP A 68 2.49 -13.81 -2.79
C ASP A 68 1.20 -13.75 -3.63
N LEU A 69 0.65 -12.54 -3.83
CA LEU A 69 -0.51 -12.33 -4.74
C LEU A 69 -0.17 -12.62 -6.21
N ILE A 70 1.06 -12.33 -6.65
CA ILE A 70 1.52 -12.62 -8.01
C ILE A 70 1.75 -14.13 -8.17
N LYS A 71 2.44 -14.76 -7.22
CA LYS A 71 2.72 -16.22 -7.24
C LYS A 71 1.44 -17.05 -7.20
N SER A 72 0.42 -16.58 -6.49
CA SER A 72 -0.91 -17.21 -6.45
C SER A 72 -1.77 -16.94 -7.69
N GLY A 73 -1.30 -16.14 -8.64
CA GLY A 73 -2.03 -15.81 -9.87
C GLY A 73 -3.22 -14.87 -9.68
N LEU A 74 -3.31 -14.20 -8.53
CA LEU A 74 -4.37 -13.22 -8.25
C LEU A 74 -4.06 -11.85 -8.85
N VAL A 75 -2.77 -11.50 -8.98
CA VAL A 75 -2.28 -10.26 -9.58
C VAL A 75 -1.38 -10.60 -10.78
N CYS A 76 -1.48 -9.81 -11.85
CA CYS A 76 -0.63 -9.98 -13.03
C CYS A 76 0.84 -9.66 -12.70
N ALA A 77 1.79 -10.46 -13.18
CA ALA A 77 3.22 -10.21 -12.93
C ALA A 77 3.73 -8.93 -13.62
N ASN A 78 3.18 -8.60 -14.80
CA ASN A 78 3.66 -7.50 -15.64
C ASN A 78 2.86 -6.20 -15.47
N ALA A 79 1.76 -6.25 -14.69
CA ALA A 79 0.87 -5.12 -14.47
C ALA A 79 0.29 -5.24 -13.05
N LEU A 80 0.24 -4.16 -12.29
CA LEU A 80 -0.40 -4.18 -10.96
C LEU A 80 -1.92 -4.10 -11.09
N ALA A 81 -2.48 -5.14 -11.71
CA ALA A 81 -3.89 -5.32 -11.92
C ALA A 81 -4.26 -6.75 -11.55
N LEU A 82 -5.49 -6.92 -11.05
CA LEU A 82 -6.00 -8.24 -10.74
C LEU A 82 -6.22 -9.05 -12.02
N THR A 83 -5.97 -10.36 -11.93
CA THR A 83 -6.42 -11.32 -12.95
C THR A 83 -7.94 -11.51 -12.85
N LYS A 84 -8.52 -12.30 -13.76
CA LYS A 84 -9.94 -12.71 -13.63
C LYS A 84 -10.18 -13.45 -12.30
N VAL A 85 -9.33 -14.42 -11.98
CA VAL A 85 -9.37 -15.18 -10.72
C VAL A 85 -9.17 -14.25 -9.52
N GLY A 86 -8.23 -13.30 -9.62
CA GLY A 86 -8.03 -12.27 -8.60
C GLY A 86 -9.29 -11.47 -8.30
N ARG A 87 -10.02 -11.04 -9.33
CA ARG A 87 -11.28 -10.30 -9.17
C ARG A 87 -12.38 -11.13 -8.53
N GLU A 88 -12.51 -12.40 -8.93
CA GLU A 88 -13.46 -13.35 -8.35
C GLU A 88 -13.14 -13.66 -6.88
N PHE A 89 -11.87 -13.86 -6.56
CA PHE A 89 -11.43 -14.01 -5.17
C PHE A 89 -11.73 -12.74 -4.36
N TYR A 90 -11.35 -11.57 -4.89
CA TYR A 90 -11.58 -10.30 -4.20
C TYR A 90 -13.06 -10.05 -3.89
N SER A 91 -13.99 -10.38 -4.79
CA SER A 91 -15.42 -10.18 -4.54
C SER A 91 -15.94 -11.03 -3.36
N GLN A 92 -15.36 -12.20 -3.11
CA GLN A 92 -15.71 -13.06 -1.97
C GLN A 92 -15.20 -12.50 -0.63
N VAL A 93 -14.07 -11.78 -0.65
CA VAL A 93 -13.38 -11.30 0.57
C VAL A 93 -13.48 -9.78 0.78
N ALA A 94 -14.12 -9.05 -0.14
CA ALA A 94 -14.16 -7.57 -0.13
C ALA A 94 -14.75 -7.00 1.17
N THR A 95 -15.70 -7.72 1.78
CA THR A 95 -16.39 -7.33 3.01
C THR A 95 -15.49 -7.39 4.25
N LEU A 96 -14.37 -8.13 4.21
CA LEU A 96 -13.43 -8.26 5.33
C LEU A 96 -12.82 -6.91 5.74
N LEU A 97 -12.76 -5.93 4.82
CA LEU A 97 -12.19 -4.60 5.07
C LEU A 97 -13.26 -3.50 5.16
N TYR A 98 -14.52 -3.84 5.39
CA TYR A 98 -15.60 -2.85 5.35
C TYR A 98 -15.54 -1.87 6.53
N PHE A 99 -15.28 -2.36 7.75
CA PHE A 99 -15.25 -1.55 8.97
C PHE A 99 -13.86 -1.03 9.34
N GLU A 100 -12.90 -1.23 8.46
CA GLU A 100 -11.49 -1.02 8.73
C GLU A 100 -11.05 0.40 8.36
N ARG A 101 -10.55 1.13 9.36
CA ARG A 101 -10.28 2.57 9.23
C ARG A 101 -9.11 2.87 8.29
N PHE A 102 -8.04 2.09 8.33
CA PHE A 102 -6.89 2.33 7.46
C PHE A 102 -7.19 2.06 5.97
N PRO A 103 -7.79 0.93 5.57
CA PRO A 103 -8.24 0.74 4.19
C PRO A 103 -9.15 1.86 3.70
N ALA A 104 -10.09 2.32 4.53
CA ALA A 104 -10.95 3.46 4.19
C ALA A 104 -10.14 4.76 4.00
N TYR A 105 -9.17 5.02 4.88
CA TYR A 105 -8.25 6.15 4.76
C TYR A 105 -7.42 6.08 3.47
N CYS A 106 -6.89 4.92 3.10
CA CYS A 106 -6.18 4.74 1.85
C CYS A 106 -7.07 5.06 0.65
N LEU A 107 -8.32 4.58 0.63
CA LEU A 107 -9.24 4.92 -0.46
C LEU A 107 -9.53 6.43 -0.54
N GLN A 108 -9.72 7.09 0.60
CA GLN A 108 -9.90 8.54 0.66
C GLN A 108 -8.67 9.28 0.13
N LEU A 109 -7.47 8.91 0.60
CA LEU A 109 -6.22 9.51 0.16
C LEU A 109 -6.00 9.30 -1.34
N ALA A 110 -6.26 8.10 -1.85
CA ALA A 110 -6.15 7.80 -3.27
C ALA A 110 -7.15 8.60 -4.12
N GLY A 111 -8.33 8.94 -3.57
CA GLY A 111 -9.26 9.88 -4.17
C GLY A 111 -8.64 11.24 -4.49
N ASN A 112 -7.69 11.73 -3.66
CA ASN A 112 -6.96 12.97 -3.92
C ASN A 112 -5.99 12.87 -5.11
N TYR A 113 -5.66 11.65 -5.53
CA TYR A 113 -4.73 11.36 -6.62
C TYR A 113 -5.41 10.80 -7.87
N ARG A 114 -6.76 10.79 -7.92
CA ARG A 114 -7.56 10.11 -8.96
C ARG A 114 -7.09 10.41 -10.38
N ASP A 115 -6.80 11.67 -10.67
CA ASP A 115 -6.40 12.11 -12.02
C ASP A 115 -4.88 12.06 -12.26
N SER A 116 -4.08 11.76 -11.23
CA SER A 116 -2.61 11.84 -11.31
C SER A 116 -1.91 11.05 -10.20
N LEU A 117 -2.07 9.73 -10.21
CA LEU A 117 -1.45 8.83 -9.23
C LEU A 117 0.09 8.90 -9.25
N TRP A 118 0.69 9.26 -10.39
CA TRP A 118 2.14 9.47 -10.51
C TRP A 118 2.66 10.57 -9.57
N ARG A 119 1.83 11.56 -9.18
CA ARG A 119 2.22 12.66 -8.27
C ARG A 119 2.69 12.17 -6.92
N VAL A 120 2.19 11.02 -6.48
CA VAL A 120 2.65 10.33 -5.27
C VAL A 120 4.18 10.17 -5.27
N ASN A 121 4.77 9.85 -6.43
CA ASN A 121 6.22 9.69 -6.55
C ASN A 121 6.98 10.99 -6.30
N HIS A 122 6.38 12.16 -6.54
CA HIS A 122 6.99 13.45 -6.23
C HIS A 122 6.74 13.86 -4.78
N GLU A 123 5.51 13.68 -4.29
CA GLU A 123 5.10 14.13 -2.95
C GLU A 123 5.84 13.38 -1.83
N VAL A 124 6.25 12.13 -2.05
CA VAL A 124 7.12 11.41 -1.12
C VAL A 124 8.41 12.17 -0.82
N PHE A 125 9.04 12.79 -1.81
CA PHE A 125 10.28 13.55 -1.61
C PHE A 125 10.07 14.85 -0.83
N LEU A 126 8.85 15.36 -0.79
CA LEU A 126 8.49 16.56 -0.03
C LEU A 126 8.16 16.21 1.43
N HIS A 127 7.79 14.96 1.71
CA HIS A 127 7.37 14.53 3.03
C HIS A 127 8.49 14.66 4.08
N PRO A 128 8.26 15.34 5.23
CA PRO A 128 9.31 15.59 6.22
C PRO A 128 10.01 14.33 6.74
N LEU A 129 9.26 13.26 7.02
CA LEU A 129 9.82 11.99 7.49
C LEU A 129 10.77 11.36 6.46
N PHE A 130 10.44 11.47 5.17
CA PHE A 130 11.29 10.96 4.10
C PHE A 130 12.55 11.82 3.94
N ARG A 131 12.39 13.15 3.96
CA ARG A 131 13.51 14.10 3.81
C ARG A 131 14.55 13.94 4.92
N LYS A 132 14.12 13.80 6.17
CA LYS A 132 14.99 13.65 7.34
C LYS A 132 15.72 12.30 7.40
N SER A 133 15.18 11.26 6.76
CA SER A 133 15.80 9.93 6.75
C SER A 133 17.01 9.86 5.80
N LYS A 134 17.96 8.96 6.09
CA LYS A 134 19.11 8.66 5.23
C LYS A 134 18.77 7.52 4.26
N THR A 135 19.28 7.59 3.04
CA THR A 135 19.12 6.50 2.05
C THR A 135 19.66 5.18 2.62
N GLY A 136 18.95 4.08 2.37
CA GLY A 136 19.24 2.75 2.91
C GLY A 136 18.83 2.54 4.37
N ARG A 137 18.23 3.55 5.02
CA ARG A 137 17.78 3.45 6.42
C ARG A 137 16.26 3.43 6.54
N LYS A 138 15.79 2.80 7.62
CA LYS A 138 14.38 2.79 8.02
C LYS A 138 13.91 4.23 8.27
N ILE A 139 12.72 4.55 7.77
CA ILE A 139 12.03 5.81 8.02
C ILE A 139 11.22 5.63 9.29
N MET A 140 11.47 6.49 10.28
CA MET A 140 10.75 6.46 11.56
C MET A 140 9.35 7.05 11.36
N LEU A 141 8.34 6.16 11.34
CA LEU A 141 6.94 6.56 11.33
C LEU A 141 6.47 6.95 12.74
N PRO A 142 5.44 7.80 12.86
CA PRO A 142 4.84 8.10 14.15
C PRO A 142 4.33 6.80 14.80
N PRO A 143 4.48 6.64 16.13
CA PRO A 143 3.94 5.47 16.82
C PRO A 143 2.43 5.34 16.58
N ALA A 144 1.96 4.09 16.63
CA ALA A 144 0.54 3.73 16.54
C ALA A 144 -0.10 3.77 17.93
#